data_AF-A0A3C0T8A9-F1
#
_entry.id   AF-A0A3C0T8A9-F1
#
_cell.length_a   1.000
_cell.length_b   1.000
_cell.length_c   1.000
_cell.angle_alpha   90.00
_cell.angle_beta   90.00
_cell.angle_gamma   90.00
#
_symmetry.space_group_name_H-M   'P 1'
#
loop_
_entity.id
_entity.type
_entity.pdbx_description
1 polymer ?
#
loop_
_entity_poly.entity_id
_entity_poly.type
_entity_poly.pdbx_seq_one_letter_code
_entity_poly.pdbx_strand_id
1 'polypeptide(L)' 'DRKNYFYPDLPKGYQITQMDKPIVLGGSVEIPLDDGSVKTIQITRAHLEEDAGKSLHEEFIDSTGIDLNRAGTPLLEI' A
#
# COMPACT_ATOMS: atom_id res chain seq x y z
N ASP A 1 -11.89 6.40 3.30
CA ASP A 1 -11.24 7.17 4.38
C ASP A 1 -10.08 7.99 3.85
N ARG A 2 -9.58 8.94 4.65
CA ARG A 2 -8.41 9.77 4.32
C ARG A 2 -7.35 9.59 5.39
N LYS A 3 -6.20 9.02 5.01
CA LYS A 3 -5.02 8.90 5.87
C LYS A 3 -4.13 10.12 5.61
N ASN A 4 -4.14 11.08 6.53
CA ASN A 4 -3.49 12.38 6.35
C ASN A 4 -2.02 12.33 6.77
N TYR A 5 -1.12 12.73 5.88
CA TYR A 5 0.31 12.96 6.16
C TYR A 5 0.94 13.80 5.05
N PHE A 6 1.93 14.61 5.41
CA PHE A 6 2.66 15.43 4.45
C PHE A 6 3.92 14.72 4.00
N TYR A 7 4.02 14.46 2.70
CA TYR A 7 5.25 14.03 2.06
C TYR A 7 5.25 14.45 0.58
N PRO A 8 6.42 14.79 -0.03
CA PRO A 8 6.47 15.36 -1.37
C PRO A 8 5.89 14.50 -2.50
N ASP A 9 5.92 13.18 -2.36
CA ASP A 9 5.37 12.24 -3.34
C ASP A 9 3.84 12.02 -3.22
N LEU A 10 3.19 12.69 -2.27
CA LEU A 10 1.75 12.61 -2.02
C LEU A 10 1.08 13.99 -2.22
N PRO A 11 0.63 14.31 -3.45
CA PRO A 11 0.22 15.67 -3.82
C PRO A 11 -1.02 16.20 -3.08
N LYS A 12 -1.83 15.30 -2.51
CA LYS A 12 -3.08 15.66 -1.81
C LYS A 12 -2.88 15.95 -0.31
N GLY A 13 -1.71 15.61 0.26
CA GLY A 13 -1.50 15.62 1.72
C GLY A 13 -2.32 14.57 2.49
N TYR A 14 -2.98 13.66 1.76
CA TYR A 14 -3.67 12.49 2.29
C TYR A 14 -3.76 11.40 1.24
N GLN A 15 -3.74 10.15 1.69
CA GLN A 15 -3.97 8.95 0.89
C GLN A 15 -5.44 8.52 1.05
N ILE A 16 -6.11 8.25 -0.07
CA ILE A 16 -7.42 7.59 -0.10
C ILE A 16 -7.22 6.11 0.23
N THR A 17 -7.83 5.64 1.31
CA THR A 17 -7.70 4.25 1.82
C THR A 17 -8.99 3.82 2.52
N GLN A 18 -9.06 2.62 3.10
CA GLN A 18 -10.21 2.10 3.85
C GLN A 18 -9.77 1.51 5.20
N MET A 19 -9.83 2.32 6.26
CA MET A 19 -9.41 1.90 7.60
C MET A 19 -10.55 1.20 8.35
N ASP A 20 -11.73 1.85 8.39
CA ASP A 20 -12.85 1.40 9.23
C ASP A 20 -13.69 0.32 8.54
N LYS A 21 -13.81 0.40 7.21
CA LYS A 21 -14.67 -0.45 6.39
C LYS A 21 -13.90 -0.99 5.18
N PRO A 22 -12.97 -1.94 5.40
CA PRO A 22 -12.27 -2.58 4.29
C PRO A 22 -13.26 -3.38 3.43
N ILE A 23 -12.96 -3.52 2.13
CA ILE A 23 -13.81 -4.31 1.21
C ILE A 23 -13.83 -5.79 1.60
N VAL A 24 -12.71 -6.32 2.08
CA VAL A 24 -12.60 -7.70 2.58
C VAL A 24 -12.26 -7.66 4.07
N LEU A 25 -13.01 -8.42 4.87
CA LEU A 25 -12.77 -8.60 6.30
C LEU A 25 -12.75 -10.10 6.61
N GLY A 26 -11.67 -10.55 7.23
CA GLY A 26 -11.40 -11.97 7.47
C GLY A 26 -11.02 -12.74 6.19
N GLY A 27 -10.55 -13.96 6.39
CA GLY A 27 -10.12 -14.85 5.32
C GLY A 27 -8.96 -15.74 5.77
N SER A 28 -8.47 -16.58 4.87
CA SER A 28 -7.30 -17.41 5.13
C SER A 28 -6.61 -17.83 3.84
N VAL A 29 -5.31 -18.10 3.92
CA VAL A 29 -4.49 -18.70 2.87
C VAL A 29 -3.84 -19.95 3.42
N GLU A 30 -3.93 -21.04 2.67
CA GLU A 30 -3.22 -22.28 2.97
C GLU A 30 -1.83 -22.25 2.33
N ILE A 31 -0.81 -22.55 3.13
CA ILE A 31 0.56 -22.69 2.67
C ILE A 31 1.01 -24.16 2.85
N PRO A 32 1.36 -24.87 1.76
CA PRO A 32 1.99 -26.18 1.88
C PRO A 32 3.41 -26.03 2.42
N LEU A 33 3.81 -26.92 3.32
CA LEU A 33 5.15 -26.98 3.91
C LEU A 33 5.96 -28.14 3.31
N ASP A 34 7.28 -28.05 3.41
CA ASP A 34 8.20 -29.05 2.84
C ASP A 34 8.02 -30.45 3.44
N ASP A 35 7.48 -30.55 4.66
CA ASP A 35 7.15 -31.82 5.33
C ASP A 35 5.82 -32.45 4.86
N GLY A 36 5.16 -31.83 3.88
CA GLY A 36 3.89 -32.26 3.31
C GLY A 36 2.66 -31.82 4.12
N SER A 37 2.84 -31.14 5.25
CA SER A 37 1.72 -30.55 6.00
C SER A 37 1.22 -29.24 5.36
N VAL A 38 0.00 -28.84 5.71
CA VAL A 38 -0.59 -27.56 5.27
C VAL A 38 -0.80 -26.68 6.50
N LYS A 39 -0.30 -25.45 6.44
CA LYS A 39 -0.53 -24.44 7.47
C LYS A 39 -1.51 -23.39 6.96
N THR A 40 -2.58 -23.15 7.70
CA THR A 40 -3.54 -22.09 7.41
C THR A 40 -3.09 -20.78 8.06
N ILE A 41 -2.97 -19.71 7.27
CA ILE A 41 -2.66 -18.36 7.73
C ILE A 41 -3.93 -17.51 7.61
N GLN A 42 -4.36 -16.92 8.71
CA GLN A 42 -5.53 -16.05 8.71
C GLN A 42 -5.18 -14.68 8.10
N ILE A 43 -6.07 -14.18 7.23
CA ILE A 43 -6.03 -12.81 6.72
C ILE A 43 -7.01 -12.00 7.57
N THR A 44 -6.56 -10.86 8.09
CA THR A 44 -7.43 -9.99 8.91
C THR A 44 -8.35 -9.15 8.04
N ARG A 45 -7.82 -8.58 6.95
CA ARG A 45 -8.56 -7.74 5.99
C ARG A 45 -7.83 -7.66 4.66
N ALA A 46 -8.50 -7.18 3.63
CA ALA A 46 -7.86 -6.60 2.46
C ALA A 46 -8.65 -5.39 1.98
N HIS A 47 -7.97 -4.31 1.59
CA HIS A 47 -8.61 -3.05 1.21
C HIS A 47 -7.97 -2.37 0.02
N LEU A 48 -8.77 -1.54 -0.65
CA LEU A 48 -8.28 -0.69 -1.73
C LEU A 48 -7.66 0.58 -1.16
N GLU A 49 -6.52 0.95 -1.72
CA GLU A 49 -5.91 2.26 -1.50
C GLU A 49 -5.19 2.75 -2.76
N GLU A 50 -4.72 3.99 -2.72
CA GLU A 50 -3.92 4.56 -3.79
C GLU A 50 -2.43 4.58 -3.44
N ASP A 51 -1.56 4.36 -4.42
CA ASP A 51 -0.12 4.48 -4.24
C ASP A 51 0.34 5.95 -4.20
N ALA A 52 1.49 6.19 -3.58
CA ALA A 52 2.22 7.45 -3.65
C ALA A 52 3.13 7.48 -4.90
N GLY A 53 3.71 8.65 -5.16
CA GLY A 53 4.73 8.82 -6.19
C GLY A 53 6.06 8.13 -5.86
N LYS A 54 7.13 8.62 -6.47
CA LYS A 54 8.50 8.17 -6.23
C LYS A 54 9.41 9.37 -6.01
N SER A 55 10.27 9.29 -5.00
CA SER A 55 11.34 10.25 -4.75
C SER A 55 12.65 9.78 -5.42
N LEU A 56 13.33 10.70 -6.10
CA LEU A 56 14.60 10.50 -6.78
C LEU A 56 15.65 11.45 -6.17
N HIS A 57 16.65 10.88 -5.49
CA HIS A 57 17.66 11.66 -4.76
C HIS A 57 19.01 11.74 -5.49
N GLU A 58 19.22 10.95 -6.54
CA GLU A 58 20.52 10.84 -7.24
C GLU A 58 20.63 11.76 -8.47
N GLU A 59 19.50 12.27 -8.98
CA GLU A 59 19.44 13.02 -10.23
C GLU A 59 19.57 14.55 -10.05
N PHE A 60 19.50 15.04 -8.80
CA PHE A 60 19.48 16.48 -8.48
C PHE A 60 20.40 16.79 -7.29
N ILE A 61 21.32 17.74 -7.46
CA ILE A 61 22.20 18.21 -6.36
C ILE A 61 21.36 19.02 -5.37
N ASP A 62 21.46 18.70 -4.08
CA ASP A 62 20.75 19.36 -2.96
C ASP A 62 19.22 19.44 -3.12
N SER A 63 18.62 18.53 -3.88
CA SER A 63 17.18 18.52 -4.15
C SER A 63 16.67 17.09 -4.34
N THR A 64 15.36 16.91 -4.27
CA THR A 64 14.70 15.62 -4.55
C THR A 64 13.78 15.80 -5.74
N GLY A 65 13.96 14.98 -6.77
CA GLY A 65 13.02 14.87 -7.88
C GLY A 65 11.80 14.06 -7.46
N ILE A 66 10.61 14.54 -7.82
CA ILE A 66 9.36 13.85 -7.52
C ILE A 66 8.73 13.37 -8.82
N ASP A 67 8.68 12.06 -9.00
CA ASP A 67 7.96 11.41 -10.09
C ASP A 67 6.56 10.98 -9.61
N LEU A 68 5.53 11.62 -10.15
CA LEU A 68 4.13 11.36 -9.81
C LEU A 68 3.44 10.38 -10.77
N ASN A 69 4.15 9.74 -11.71
CA ASN A 69 3.55 8.79 -12.65
C ASN A 69 2.81 7.62 -11.96
N ARG A 70 3.24 7.26 -10.75
CA ARG A 70 2.64 6.19 -9.95
C ARG A 70 1.57 6.68 -8.96
N ALA A 71 1.56 7.97 -8.62
CA ALA A 71 0.63 8.50 -7.63
C ALA A 71 -0.83 8.29 -8.08
N GLY A 72 -1.66 7.66 -7.24
CA GLY A 72 -3.04 7.31 -7.59
C GLY A 72 -3.23 5.91 -8.20
N THR A 73 -2.14 5.16 -8.44
CA THR A 73 -2.23 3.75 -8.89
C THR A 73 -3.03 2.93 -7.87
N PRO A 74 -4.00 2.11 -8.30
CA PRO A 74 -4.79 1.30 -7.37
C PRO A 74 -3.93 0.20 -6.75
N LEU A 75 -4.02 0.07 -5.44
CA LEU A 75 -3.38 -0.98 -4.64
C LEU A 75 -4.43 -1.79 -3.88
N LEU A 76 -4.09 -3.05 -3.61
CA LEU A 76 -4.77 -3.91 -2.65
C LEU A 76 -3.80 -4.17 -1.49
N GLU A 77 -4.05 -3.58 -0.33
CA GLU A 77 -3.34 -3.92 0.91
C GLU A 77 -3.97 -5.17 1.51
N ILE A 78 -3.14 -6.16 1.89
CA ILE A 78 -3.54 -7.44 2.52
C ILE A 78 -2.78 -7.58 3.85
#